data_AF-A0A365NPE4-F1
#
_entry.id   AF-A0A365NPE4-F1
#
_cell.length_a   1.000
_cell.length_b   1.000
_cell.length_c   1.000
_cell.angle_alpha   90.00
_cell.angle_beta   90.00
_cell.angle_gamma   90.00
#
_symmetry.space_group_name_H-M   'P 1'
#
loop_
_entity.id
_entity.type
_entity.pdbx_description
1 polymer ?
#
loop_
_entity_poly.entity_id
_entity_poly.type
_entity_poly.pdbx_seq_one_letter_code
_entity_poly.pdbx_strand_id
1 'polypeptide(L)'
;MILRHSGRLVRRLNQPVSSLNLARPVGPQIWYLGPRGTNGNVVSKLRFSSQTHKRKAEEAPEYNAEAEAETQKGSKSSSSSSSSEPSLLGKMGEAAATTFASIVVLGLGFAAAGYIYHKFYKMLVLQKMNHAFEPGDPVLDLAAIGKDVPHQPGGSGEHWIYRPEQQRIDDIVMGRVVGHYYLLIGDKGSGKSSMLIDAMRKNEGDGVAMFEAHADLEIFRIRLGKALDYEFHEDYIGGYFSERGPRETTALLDIERALNKLEKVAMQKRRERGKPLVVIVNQMHLLRHDDDGRDVIELLQQRAEQWAAANIVTMVFNSDDYWVYERLKQLATRMEVLPVTDLPKQQAISALQRYRQKYWKESIDAQVLEEVYERVGGRLSFLNRVAKSRDMMGTCERIKEIEKKWFLNQCWILGPEMDDDVMDQQKWAAAAMCLAKALVDKEKDMEEHETYDPIVGHVLPTYPFHIAQQIMTRCDFIRDLDRLNLFSITSEADVRASSVPMHRAFREICAQPDFDKHLEGTIQRIADIESLGRTRELVAKDLVLGGQYEIEHNRKGITVKLKEAEKEDD
;
A
#
# COMPACT_ATOMS: atom_id res chain seq x y z
N MET A 1 2.01 -34.90 -64.54
CA MET A 1 1.21 -36.02 -64.01
C MET A 1 0.74 -35.61 -62.62
N ILE A 2 -0.57 -35.42 -62.51
CA ILE A 2 -1.34 -34.85 -61.39
C ILE A 2 -1.33 -35.82 -60.19
N LEU A 3 -1.30 -35.31 -58.96
CA LEU A 3 -2.28 -35.70 -57.93
C LEU A 3 -2.36 -34.72 -56.76
N ARG A 4 -3.61 -34.58 -56.29
CA ARG A 4 -4.23 -33.45 -55.59
C ARG A 4 -4.05 -33.45 -54.07
N HIS A 5 -4.29 -32.24 -53.54
CA HIS A 5 -4.65 -31.86 -52.16
C HIS A 5 -5.61 -32.78 -51.40
N SER A 6 -5.55 -32.65 -50.07
CA SER A 6 -6.74 -32.61 -49.19
C SER A 6 -6.52 -31.57 -48.09
N GLY A 7 -7.28 -30.46 -48.12
CA GLY A 7 -7.31 -29.47 -47.04
C GLY A 7 -8.37 -29.81 -45.98
N ARG A 8 -8.23 -29.24 -44.77
CA ARG A 8 -9.34 -29.02 -43.83
C ARG A 8 -9.16 -27.72 -43.03
N LEU A 9 -9.91 -26.72 -43.47
CA LEU A 9 -10.81 -25.85 -42.68
C LEU A 9 -10.30 -25.24 -41.37
N VAL A 10 -9.89 -23.96 -41.47
CA VAL A 10 -9.91 -22.97 -40.39
C VAL A 10 -11.34 -22.42 -40.23
N ARG A 11 -11.93 -22.57 -39.05
CA ARG A 11 -13.14 -21.84 -38.64
C ARG A 11 -12.76 -20.62 -37.81
N ARG A 12 -13.17 -19.43 -38.27
CA ARG A 12 -13.24 -18.21 -37.46
C ARG A 12 -14.33 -18.35 -36.39
N LEU A 13 -14.05 -17.90 -35.18
CA LEU A 13 -15.05 -17.46 -34.22
C LEU A 13 -14.64 -16.08 -33.69
N ASN A 14 -15.45 -15.07 -34.01
CA ASN A 14 -15.48 -13.78 -33.34
C ASN A 14 -16.30 -13.95 -32.04
N GLN A 15 -15.76 -13.58 -30.88
CA GLN A 15 -16.39 -12.68 -29.88
C GLN A 15 -15.50 -12.54 -28.61
N PRO A 16 -15.64 -11.43 -27.85
CA PRO A 16 -14.68 -10.99 -26.85
C PRO A 16 -14.96 -11.60 -25.47
N VAL A 17 -13.92 -11.99 -24.72
CA VAL A 17 -14.08 -12.38 -23.31
C VAL A 17 -12.93 -11.83 -22.46
N SER A 18 -13.38 -11.19 -21.39
CA SER A 18 -12.71 -10.58 -20.25
C SER A 18 -11.85 -11.52 -19.39
N SER A 19 -10.79 -10.94 -18.82
CA SER A 19 -10.25 -11.10 -17.45
C SER A 19 -10.14 -12.49 -16.76
N LEU A 20 -8.97 -12.66 -16.11
CA LEU A 20 -8.65 -13.52 -14.95
C LEU A 20 -8.21 -14.98 -15.21
N ASN A 21 -6.91 -15.26 -15.09
CA ASN A 21 -6.31 -15.80 -13.85
C ASN A 21 -4.88 -16.31 -14.10
N LEU A 22 -3.90 -15.58 -13.54
CA LEU A 22 -2.51 -16.01 -13.45
C LEU A 22 -2.35 -17.10 -12.37
N ALA A 23 -1.61 -18.13 -12.74
CA ALA A 23 -1.21 -19.23 -11.88
C ALA A 23 -0.36 -18.77 -10.68
N ARG A 24 -0.61 -19.38 -9.51
CA ARG A 24 0.21 -19.21 -8.29
C ARG A 24 1.48 -20.07 -8.38
N PRO A 25 2.66 -19.54 -8.01
CA PRO A 25 3.83 -20.38 -7.79
C PRO A 25 3.85 -20.96 -6.36
N VAL A 26 4.27 -22.22 -6.27
CA VAL A 26 4.41 -23.03 -5.05
C VAL A 26 5.75 -22.69 -4.38
N GLY A 27 5.71 -22.37 -3.09
CA GLY A 27 6.90 -22.21 -2.22
C GLY A 27 7.17 -23.44 -1.34
N PRO A 28 8.40 -23.59 -0.80
CA PRO A 28 8.90 -24.84 -0.22
C PRO A 28 8.45 -25.08 1.23
N GLN A 29 8.20 -26.35 1.57
CA GLN A 29 7.89 -26.84 2.92
C GLN A 29 9.16 -26.96 3.77
N ILE A 30 9.16 -26.33 4.95
CA ILE A 30 10.17 -26.52 6.01
C ILE A 30 9.53 -27.31 7.14
N TRP A 31 10.19 -28.42 7.51
CA TRP A 31 9.86 -29.29 8.62
C TRP A 31 10.29 -28.67 9.96
N TYR A 32 9.39 -28.68 10.94
CA TYR A 32 9.73 -28.41 12.35
C TYR A 32 9.42 -29.64 13.21
N LEU A 33 10.46 -30.22 13.81
CA LEU A 33 10.37 -31.09 14.98
C LEU A 33 10.21 -30.23 16.23
N GLY A 34 9.23 -30.58 17.08
CA GLY A 34 9.10 -30.09 18.46
C GLY A 34 8.82 -31.26 19.42
N PRO A 35 9.17 -31.15 20.72
CA PRO A 35 9.40 -32.29 21.59
C PRO A 35 8.16 -32.79 22.36
N ARG A 36 8.27 -34.05 22.81
CA ARG A 36 7.31 -34.80 23.64
C ARG A 36 7.05 -34.15 25.00
N GLY A 37 5.79 -34.17 25.43
CA GLY A 37 5.35 -33.94 26.81
C GLY A 37 3.87 -34.33 26.97
N THR A 38 3.55 -35.00 28.07
CA THR A 38 2.43 -35.94 28.27
C THR A 38 1.15 -35.37 28.88
N ASN A 39 0.06 -36.12 28.66
CA ASN A 39 -1.19 -36.28 29.44
C ASN A 39 -2.41 -35.38 29.19
N GLY A 40 -3.55 -36.07 28.94
CA GLY A 40 -4.84 -35.75 29.59
C GLY A 40 -6.00 -35.37 28.68
N ASN A 41 -6.69 -36.37 28.11
CA ASN A 41 -7.93 -36.25 27.35
C ASN A 41 -9.10 -35.60 28.12
N VAL A 42 -9.76 -34.59 27.53
CA VAL A 42 -11.23 -34.45 27.50
C VAL A 42 -11.62 -33.77 26.17
N VAL A 43 -12.38 -34.47 25.32
CA VAL A 43 -12.89 -33.98 24.03
C VAL A 43 -14.41 -34.03 24.06
N SER A 44 -15.07 -32.91 23.79
CA SER A 44 -16.46 -32.86 23.33
C SER A 44 -16.55 -31.98 22.08
N LYS A 45 -16.75 -32.64 20.93
CA LYS A 45 -17.10 -32.03 19.65
C LYS A 45 -18.61 -32.19 19.46
N LEU A 46 -19.30 -31.09 19.17
CA LEU A 46 -20.64 -31.13 18.57
C LEU A 46 -20.55 -30.57 17.14
N ARG A 47 -20.85 -31.44 16.17
CA ARG A 47 -21.22 -31.08 14.80
C ARG A 47 -22.66 -31.49 14.60
N PHE A 48 -23.49 -30.59 14.09
CA PHE A 48 -24.84 -30.86 13.63
C PHE A 48 -24.82 -31.31 12.17
N SER A 49 -25.59 -32.36 11.85
CA SER A 49 -25.96 -32.74 10.49
C SER A 49 -27.39 -33.31 10.47
N SER A 50 -28.22 -32.59 9.72
CA SER A 50 -29.36 -32.94 8.88
C SER A 50 -29.96 -34.37 8.80
N GLN A 51 -31.31 -34.38 8.82
CA GLN A 51 -32.25 -34.91 7.80
C GLN A 51 -33.07 -36.22 8.05
N THR A 52 -34.39 -35.99 8.25
CA THR A 52 -35.59 -36.51 7.51
C THR A 52 -36.26 -37.89 7.73
N HIS A 53 -37.62 -37.80 7.68
CA HIS A 53 -38.70 -38.78 7.40
C HIS A 53 -39.20 -39.67 8.57
N LYS A 54 -40.50 -39.97 8.79
CA LYS A 54 -41.72 -40.06 7.94
C LYS A 54 -43.02 -40.15 8.82
N ARG A 55 -44.19 -39.88 8.20
CA ARG A 55 -45.64 -39.94 8.58
C ARG A 55 -46.06 -41.10 9.55
N LYS A 56 -47.17 -41.11 10.32
CA LYS A 56 -48.60 -40.78 10.05
C LYS A 56 -49.50 -41.00 11.32
N ALA A 57 -50.65 -40.28 11.37
CA ALA A 57 -52.00 -40.61 11.92
C ALA A 57 -52.40 -40.40 13.41
N GLU A 58 -53.54 -39.69 13.57
CA GLU A 58 -54.65 -39.73 14.57
C GLU A 58 -54.32 -39.44 16.05
N GLU A 59 -55.11 -38.76 16.89
CA GLU A 59 -56.52 -38.34 16.95
C GLU A 59 -56.67 -37.22 18.04
N ALA A 60 -57.77 -36.47 18.05
CA ALA A 60 -58.07 -35.36 18.99
C ALA A 60 -58.50 -35.84 20.41
N PRO A 61 -58.57 -34.96 21.44
CA PRO A 61 -59.89 -34.43 21.80
C PRO A 61 -59.95 -32.98 22.37
N GLU A 62 -61.19 -32.57 22.61
CA GLU A 62 -61.81 -31.29 22.99
C GLU A 62 -61.66 -30.80 24.46
N TYR A 63 -61.94 -29.49 24.63
CA TYR A 63 -62.60 -28.75 25.73
C TYR A 63 -62.19 -28.99 27.21
N ASN A 64 -61.81 -27.92 27.93
CA ASN A 64 -62.71 -27.01 28.68
C ASN A 64 -62.01 -26.26 29.83
N ALA A 65 -62.53 -25.07 30.10
CA ALA A 65 -62.13 -24.17 31.17
C ALA A 65 -62.61 -24.63 32.56
N GLU A 66 -61.89 -24.23 33.61
CA GLU A 66 -62.49 -23.90 34.90
C GLU A 66 -61.58 -22.94 35.69
N ALA A 67 -62.25 -22.01 36.36
CA ALA A 67 -61.69 -20.90 37.13
C ALA A 67 -61.52 -21.31 38.60
N GLU A 68 -60.46 -20.81 39.24
CA GLU A 68 -60.39 -20.74 40.71
C GLU A 68 -60.02 -19.34 41.17
N ALA A 69 -60.72 -18.93 42.22
CA ALA A 69 -60.65 -17.65 42.88
C ALA A 69 -60.07 -17.83 44.29
N GLU A 70 -59.26 -16.89 44.74
CA GLU A 70 -59.06 -16.60 46.17
C GLU A 70 -58.93 -15.08 46.35
N THR A 71 -59.65 -14.49 47.31
CA THR A 71 -59.09 -14.02 48.60
C THR A 71 -60.11 -13.19 49.42
N GLN A 72 -60.46 -13.74 50.59
CA GLN A 72 -60.77 -13.17 51.94
C GLN A 72 -61.62 -11.90 52.21
N LYS A 73 -62.73 -12.16 52.93
CA LYS A 73 -63.28 -11.57 54.20
C LYS A 73 -63.16 -10.05 54.53
N GLY A 74 -64.32 -9.38 54.52
CA GLY A 74 -65.08 -9.03 55.74
C GLY A 74 -64.99 -7.61 56.35
N SER A 75 -66.08 -6.83 56.27
CA SER A 75 -66.84 -6.26 57.42
C SER A 75 -67.92 -5.25 56.95
N LYS A 76 -69.02 -5.17 57.71
CA LYS A 76 -70.23 -4.37 57.46
C LYS A 76 -70.04 -2.90 57.88
N SER A 77 -70.54 -1.96 57.07
CA SER A 77 -71.28 -0.80 57.58
C SER A 77 -72.13 -0.16 56.48
N SER A 78 -73.40 0.07 56.83
CA SER A 78 -74.42 0.77 56.05
C SER A 78 -74.12 2.26 55.85
N SER A 79 -74.21 2.74 54.61
CA SER A 79 -74.79 4.06 54.33
C SER A 79 -75.01 4.22 52.81
N SER A 80 -76.24 4.54 52.46
CA SER A 80 -76.71 4.95 51.15
C SER A 80 -75.86 6.08 50.54
N SER A 81 -75.30 5.87 49.36
CA SER A 81 -75.08 6.95 48.39
C SER A 81 -75.11 6.36 46.97
N SER A 82 -75.79 7.07 46.09
CA SER A 82 -76.01 6.76 44.69
C SER A 82 -74.68 6.61 43.92
N SER A 83 -74.43 5.44 43.34
CA SER A 83 -73.42 5.28 42.30
C SER A 83 -74.10 5.01 40.96
N SER A 84 -74.17 6.05 40.14
CA SER A 84 -74.42 5.96 38.69
C SER A 84 -73.46 4.96 38.06
N GLU A 85 -73.99 3.93 37.39
CA GLU A 85 -73.18 3.05 36.56
C GLU A 85 -72.47 3.87 35.48
N PRO A 86 -71.13 3.78 35.32
CA PRO A 86 -70.45 4.46 34.24
C PRO A 86 -70.87 3.82 32.92
N SER A 87 -71.34 4.65 31.99
CA SER A 87 -71.79 4.22 30.67
C SER A 87 -70.68 3.48 29.93
N LEU A 88 -71.04 2.53 29.05
CA LEU A 88 -70.09 1.80 28.19
C LEU A 88 -69.12 2.73 27.44
N LEU A 89 -69.57 3.93 27.07
CA LEU A 89 -68.77 5.00 26.48
C LEU A 89 -67.67 5.52 27.41
N GLY A 90 -67.94 5.63 28.72
CA GLY A 90 -66.94 6.00 29.73
C GLY A 90 -65.86 4.93 29.89
N LYS A 91 -66.26 3.64 29.93
CA LYS A 91 -65.31 2.52 30.00
C LYS A 91 -64.47 2.38 28.72
N MET A 92 -65.06 2.61 27.54
CA MET A 92 -64.32 2.66 26.28
C MET A 92 -63.37 3.87 26.22
N GLY A 93 -63.78 5.01 26.76
CA GLY A 93 -62.93 6.19 26.88
C GLY A 93 -61.73 5.98 27.81
N GLU A 94 -61.93 5.33 28.96
CA GLU A 94 -60.85 4.96 29.88
C GLU A 94 -59.89 3.92 29.26
N ALA A 95 -60.41 2.94 28.53
CA ALA A 95 -59.60 1.96 27.80
C ALA A 95 -58.79 2.61 26.65
N ALA A 96 -59.38 3.58 25.94
CA ALA A 96 -58.69 4.36 24.91
C ALA A 96 -57.62 5.29 25.51
N ALA A 97 -57.90 5.92 26.66
CA ALA A 97 -56.96 6.78 27.37
C ALA A 97 -55.76 5.98 27.92
N THR A 98 -56.00 4.78 28.47
CA THR A 98 -54.93 3.91 28.98
C THR A 98 -54.06 3.33 27.87
N THR A 99 -54.64 2.92 26.74
CA THR A 99 -53.86 2.49 25.55
C THR A 99 -53.07 3.65 24.95
N PHE A 100 -53.66 4.85 24.85
CA PHE A 100 -52.94 6.04 24.39
C PHE A 100 -51.80 6.42 25.35
N ALA A 101 -52.04 6.43 26.66
CA ALA A 101 -51.00 6.66 27.66
C ALA A 101 -49.87 5.63 27.57
N SER A 102 -50.20 4.36 27.32
CA SER A 102 -49.22 3.29 27.12
C SER A 102 -48.36 3.53 25.88
N ILE A 103 -48.98 3.91 24.76
CA ILE A 103 -48.27 4.27 23.52
C ILE A 103 -47.36 5.48 23.74
N VAL A 104 -47.82 6.49 24.48
CA VAL A 104 -47.03 7.70 24.79
C VAL A 104 -45.85 7.36 25.69
N VAL A 105 -46.05 6.58 26.76
CA VAL A 105 -44.97 6.16 27.68
C VAL A 105 -43.96 5.27 26.95
N LEU A 106 -44.41 4.34 26.12
CA LEU A 106 -43.52 3.53 25.28
C LEU A 106 -42.78 4.40 24.26
N GLY A 107 -43.49 5.28 23.55
CA GLY A 107 -42.89 6.18 22.55
C GLY A 107 -41.83 7.10 23.15
N LEU A 108 -42.14 7.74 24.28
CA LEU A 108 -41.19 8.59 25.02
C LEU A 108 -40.05 7.77 25.62
N GLY A 109 -40.34 6.57 26.16
CA GLY A 109 -39.34 5.65 26.69
C GLY A 109 -38.34 5.19 25.64
N PHE A 110 -38.82 4.73 24.48
CA PHE A 110 -37.98 4.34 23.35
C PHE A 110 -37.22 5.54 22.76
N ALA A 111 -37.84 6.71 22.63
CA ALA A 111 -37.17 7.91 22.15
C ALA A 111 -36.04 8.35 23.10
N ALA A 112 -36.29 8.36 24.42
CA ALA A 112 -35.29 8.69 25.43
C ALA A 112 -34.16 7.65 25.46
N ALA A 113 -34.50 6.36 25.45
CA ALA A 113 -33.52 5.28 25.41
C ALA A 113 -32.64 5.35 24.15
N GLY A 114 -33.25 5.59 22.98
CA GLY A 114 -32.54 5.77 21.72
C GLY A 114 -31.61 6.99 21.74
N TYR A 115 -32.07 8.12 22.29
CA TYR A 115 -31.25 9.32 22.45
C TYR A 115 -30.05 9.10 23.39
N ILE A 116 -30.29 8.49 24.56
CA ILE A 116 -29.24 8.17 25.55
C ILE A 116 -28.22 7.22 24.94
N TYR A 117 -28.69 6.14 24.30
CA TYR A 117 -27.83 5.17 23.64
C TYR A 117 -26.96 5.82 22.56
N HIS A 118 -27.56 6.66 21.71
CA HIS A 118 -26.84 7.34 20.64
C HIS A 118 -25.80 8.35 21.18
N LYS A 119 -26.12 9.07 22.25
CA LYS A 119 -25.19 10.00 22.91
C LYS A 119 -24.05 9.25 23.61
N PHE A 120 -24.37 8.16 24.32
CA PHE A 120 -23.39 7.30 24.97
C PHE A 120 -22.44 6.67 23.95
N TYR A 121 -22.96 6.14 22.84
CA TYR A 121 -22.16 5.59 21.75
C TYR A 121 -21.20 6.62 21.16
N LYS A 122 -21.68 7.83 20.87
CA LYS A 122 -20.82 8.92 20.38
C LYS A 122 -19.70 9.27 21.36
N MET A 123 -19.98 9.26 22.66
CA MET A 123 -18.98 9.51 23.71
C MET A 123 -17.96 8.38 23.78
N LEU A 124 -18.42 7.13 23.74
CA LEU A 124 -17.57 5.94 23.80
C LEU A 124 -16.60 5.86 22.61
N VAL A 125 -17.07 6.17 21.40
CA VAL A 125 -16.20 6.23 20.20
C VAL A 125 -15.09 7.27 20.35
N LEU A 126 -15.39 8.45 20.91
CA LEU A 126 -14.37 9.47 21.15
C LEU A 126 -13.40 9.07 22.28
N GLN A 127 -13.88 8.34 23.29
CA GLN A 127 -13.04 7.81 24.37
C GLN A 127 -12.09 6.71 23.89
N LYS A 128 -12.56 5.75 23.08
CA LYS A 128 -11.71 4.74 22.43
C LYS A 128 -10.61 5.39 21.61
N MET A 129 -10.98 6.31 20.72
CA MET A 129 -10.00 7.03 19.90
C MET A 129 -9.04 7.89 20.73
N ASN A 130 -9.46 8.43 21.87
CA ASN A 130 -8.54 9.10 22.80
C ASN A 130 -7.50 8.15 23.41
N HIS A 131 -7.88 6.90 23.68
CA HIS A 131 -7.01 5.87 24.24
C HIS A 131 -5.94 5.41 23.24
N ALA A 132 -6.24 5.46 21.94
CA ALA A 132 -5.27 5.16 20.88
C ALA A 132 -4.02 6.07 20.88
N PHE A 133 -4.07 7.22 21.56
CA PHE A 133 -2.95 8.17 21.69
C PHE A 133 -2.36 8.19 23.11
N GLU A 134 -2.69 7.22 23.96
CA GLU A 134 -2.08 7.05 25.28
C GLU A 134 -0.80 6.19 25.16
N PRO A 135 0.13 6.28 26.13
CA PRO A 135 1.36 5.48 26.10
C PRO A 135 1.07 3.97 26.02
N GLY A 136 1.93 3.23 25.30
CA GLY A 136 1.83 1.77 25.17
C GLY A 136 1.30 1.27 23.82
N ASP A 137 1.62 1.96 22.72
CA ASP A 137 1.20 1.56 21.37
C ASP A 137 1.70 0.14 21.01
N PRO A 138 0.81 -0.80 20.62
CA PRO A 138 1.17 -2.16 20.21
C PRO A 138 2.21 -2.24 19.07
N VAL A 139 2.30 -1.21 18.23
CA VAL A 139 3.32 -1.12 17.16
C VAL A 139 4.73 -1.14 17.75
N LEU A 140 4.94 -0.58 18.94
CA LEU A 140 6.23 -0.58 19.61
C LEU A 140 6.65 -2.00 20.04
N ASP A 141 5.70 -2.78 20.55
CA ASP A 141 5.92 -4.18 20.94
C ASP A 141 6.24 -5.04 19.72
N LEU A 142 5.45 -4.89 18.65
CA LEU A 142 5.68 -5.59 17.37
C LEU A 142 7.04 -5.21 16.76
N ALA A 143 7.42 -3.93 16.81
CA ALA A 143 8.71 -3.47 16.32
C ALA A 143 9.88 -4.00 17.17
N ALA A 144 9.71 -4.13 18.49
CA ALA A 144 10.71 -4.71 19.36
C ALA A 144 10.97 -6.19 19.05
N ILE A 145 9.93 -6.93 18.63
CA ILE A 145 10.04 -8.34 18.19
C ILE A 145 10.63 -8.45 16.79
N GLY A 146 10.14 -7.66 15.83
CA GLY A 146 10.44 -7.86 14.40
C GLY A 146 11.67 -7.13 13.86
N LYS A 147 12.08 -6.02 14.49
CA LYS A 147 13.17 -5.15 13.97
C LYS A 147 14.45 -5.19 14.83
N ASP A 148 14.58 -6.14 15.76
CA ASP A 148 15.70 -6.25 16.70
C ASP A 148 16.01 -4.93 17.43
N VAL A 149 14.99 -4.10 17.69
CA VAL A 149 15.16 -2.76 18.32
C VAL A 149 15.04 -2.95 19.84
N PRO A 150 16.04 -2.59 20.67
CA PRO A 150 16.18 -3.04 22.06
C PRO A 150 14.93 -2.83 22.94
N HIS A 151 14.66 -3.75 23.87
CA HIS A 151 13.38 -3.86 24.60
C HIS A 151 13.18 -2.86 25.77
N GLN A 152 14.15 -1.99 26.08
CA GLN A 152 14.08 -1.14 27.29
C GLN A 152 14.12 0.36 26.96
N PRO A 153 13.10 1.14 27.39
CA PRO A 153 13.23 2.59 27.48
C PRO A 153 14.32 2.91 28.53
N GLY A 154 15.41 3.55 28.09
CA GLY A 154 16.56 3.85 28.96
C GLY A 154 17.64 2.76 29.04
N GLY A 155 17.52 1.65 28.30
CA GLY A 155 18.65 0.76 28.04
C GLY A 155 19.73 1.54 27.27
N SER A 156 20.99 1.43 27.69
CA SER A 156 22.12 2.26 27.22
C SER A 156 22.01 2.62 25.73
N GLY A 157 22.16 3.91 25.42
CA GLY A 157 22.19 4.44 24.05
C GLY A 157 23.34 3.92 23.17
N GLU A 158 23.93 2.77 23.49
CA GLU A 158 25.10 2.17 22.86
C GLU A 158 24.79 1.52 21.50
N HIS A 159 23.51 1.34 21.15
CA HIS A 159 23.11 0.57 19.96
C HIS A 159 22.41 1.39 18.87
N TRP A 160 22.09 2.67 19.12
CA TRP A 160 21.46 3.53 18.11
C TRP A 160 22.51 4.26 17.28
N ILE A 161 22.33 4.31 15.96
CA ILE A 161 23.22 5.06 15.07
C ILE A 161 22.66 6.48 15.01
N TYR A 162 23.42 7.42 15.58
CA TYR A 162 23.01 8.81 15.57
C TYR A 162 23.04 9.33 14.13
N ARG A 163 21.86 9.73 13.64
CA ARG A 163 21.66 10.38 12.36
C ARG A 163 21.51 11.88 12.58
N PRO A 164 22.05 12.74 11.69
CA PRO A 164 21.85 14.19 11.78
C PRO A 164 20.37 14.58 11.86
N GLU A 165 19.51 13.86 11.15
CA GLU A 165 18.07 14.13 11.06
C GLU A 165 17.29 13.61 12.28
N GLN A 166 17.90 12.77 13.13
CA GLN A 166 17.19 12.08 14.22
C GLN A 166 16.57 13.06 15.21
N GLN A 167 17.33 14.08 15.63
CA GLN A 167 16.83 15.06 16.60
C GLN A 167 15.59 15.78 16.08
N ARG A 168 15.58 16.10 14.78
CA ARG A 168 14.43 16.75 14.13
C ARG A 168 13.21 15.83 14.12
N ILE A 169 13.39 14.55 13.79
CA ILE A 169 12.30 13.55 13.83
C ILE A 169 11.78 13.36 15.26
N ASP A 170 12.67 13.32 16.25
CA ASP A 170 12.30 13.23 17.65
C ASP A 170 11.40 14.42 18.06
N ASP A 171 11.79 15.64 17.70
CA ASP A 171 11.01 16.84 18.00
C ASP A 171 9.62 16.86 17.30
N ILE A 172 9.54 16.33 16.08
CA ILE A 172 8.27 16.18 15.34
C ILE A 172 7.37 15.16 16.02
N VAL A 173 7.86 13.96 16.30
CA VAL A 173 7.07 12.86 16.89
C VAL A 173 6.66 13.17 18.33
N MET A 174 7.48 13.92 19.08
CA MET A 174 7.13 14.41 20.42
C MET A 174 6.14 15.59 20.41
N GLY A 175 5.69 16.05 19.23
CA GLY A 175 4.75 17.15 19.08
C GLY A 175 5.31 18.51 19.53
N ARG A 176 6.63 18.68 19.51
CA ARG A 176 7.29 19.96 19.86
C ARG A 176 7.24 20.96 18.70
N VAL A 177 7.29 20.46 17.47
CA VAL A 177 7.15 21.27 16.25
C VAL A 177 5.68 21.31 15.83
N VAL A 178 5.20 22.49 15.44
CA VAL A 178 3.81 22.74 15.05
C VAL A 178 3.76 23.51 13.72
N GLY A 179 2.60 23.58 13.07
CA GLY A 179 2.39 24.40 11.87
C GLY A 179 2.70 23.74 10.52
N HIS A 180 3.24 22.51 10.56
CA HIS A 180 3.69 21.76 9.39
C HIS A 180 3.26 20.29 9.45
N TYR A 181 3.21 19.65 8.28
CA TYR A 181 3.19 18.20 8.13
C TYR A 181 4.41 17.78 7.29
N TYR A 182 4.82 16.53 7.42
CA TYR A 182 6.14 16.10 6.97
C TYR A 182 6.05 14.95 5.98
N LEU A 183 6.92 14.96 4.97
CA LEU A 183 7.18 13.83 4.09
C LEU A 183 8.63 13.38 4.28
N LEU A 184 8.83 12.20 4.87
CA LEU A 184 10.11 11.52 4.88
C LEU A 184 10.26 10.77 3.55
N ILE A 185 11.28 11.12 2.78
CA ILE A 185 11.58 10.51 1.49
C ILE A 185 13.01 9.97 1.49
N GLY A 186 13.22 8.84 0.84
CA GLY A 186 14.57 8.29 0.63
C GLY A 186 14.52 6.83 0.24
N ASP A 187 15.64 6.26 -0.15
CA ASP A 187 15.68 4.91 -0.74
C ASP A 187 15.22 3.83 0.24
N LYS A 188 14.73 2.71 -0.30
CA LYS A 188 14.38 1.53 0.51
C LYS A 188 15.57 1.05 1.33
N GLY A 189 15.35 0.87 2.63
CA GLY A 189 16.39 0.39 3.55
C GLY A 189 17.35 1.46 4.08
N SER A 190 17.07 2.75 3.82
CA SER A 190 17.76 3.89 4.44
C SER A 190 17.48 4.06 5.93
N GLY A 191 16.39 3.49 6.47
CA GLY A 191 16.09 3.48 7.91
C GLY A 191 15.01 4.45 8.38
N LYS A 192 14.26 5.09 7.47
CA LYS A 192 13.14 6.01 7.76
C LYS A 192 12.16 5.48 8.82
N SER A 193 11.62 4.27 8.61
CA SER A 193 10.68 3.67 9.56
C SER A 193 11.33 3.32 10.90
N SER A 194 12.63 3.01 10.93
CA SER A 194 13.35 2.76 12.18
C SER A 194 13.50 4.04 12.99
N MET A 195 13.78 5.18 12.33
CA MET A 195 13.90 6.49 12.98
C MET A 195 12.57 6.92 13.62
N LEU A 196 11.44 6.70 12.93
CA LEU A 196 10.10 6.99 13.45
C LEU A 196 9.77 6.13 14.68
N ILE A 197 10.06 4.83 14.65
CA ILE A 197 9.83 3.92 15.77
C ILE A 197 10.71 4.28 16.98
N ASP A 198 11.97 4.65 16.75
CA ASP A 198 12.87 5.10 17.82
C ASP A 198 12.34 6.39 18.48
N ALA A 199 11.89 7.34 17.67
CA ALA A 199 11.29 8.58 18.16
C ALA A 199 10.01 8.32 18.98
N MET A 200 9.14 7.42 18.52
CA MET A 200 7.94 7.01 19.27
C MET A 200 8.31 6.38 20.61
N ARG A 201 9.33 5.52 20.65
CA ARG A 201 9.78 4.85 21.86
C ARG A 201 10.26 5.81 22.93
N LYS A 202 10.92 6.91 22.58
CA LYS A 202 11.40 7.93 23.53
C LYS A 202 10.27 8.57 24.34
N ASN A 203 9.03 8.51 23.84
CA ASN A 203 7.84 8.96 24.55
C ASN A 203 6.81 7.84 24.75
N GLU A 204 7.22 6.57 24.65
CA GLU A 204 6.34 5.39 24.81
C GLU A 204 5.07 5.41 23.91
N GLY A 205 5.13 6.09 22.76
CA GLY A 205 3.98 6.25 21.85
C GLY A 205 2.97 7.32 22.29
N ASP A 206 3.23 8.06 23.37
CA ASP A 206 2.29 9.05 23.90
C ASP A 206 2.00 10.18 22.90
N GLY A 207 0.74 10.29 22.46
CA GLY A 207 0.28 11.28 21.50
C GLY A 207 0.52 10.91 20.04
N VAL A 208 0.93 9.67 19.75
CA VAL A 208 1.29 9.22 18.41
C VAL A 208 0.44 8.02 18.02
N ALA A 209 -0.09 8.01 16.80
CA ALA A 209 -0.69 6.84 16.17
C ALA A 209 0.06 6.53 14.88
N MET A 210 0.40 5.27 14.64
CA MET A 210 1.14 4.83 13.45
C MET A 210 0.45 3.67 12.75
N PHE A 211 0.38 3.70 11.42
CA PHE A 211 -0.07 2.56 10.61
C PHE A 211 0.64 2.48 9.27
N GLU A 212 0.54 1.32 8.62
CA GLU A 212 1.13 1.06 7.30
C GLU A 212 0.08 1.22 6.19
N ALA A 213 0.40 2.02 5.17
CA ALA A 213 -0.41 2.15 3.98
C ALA A 213 -0.51 0.81 3.22
N HIS A 214 -1.55 0.70 2.39
CA HIS A 214 -1.82 -0.49 1.61
C HIS A 214 -2.44 -0.09 0.27
N ALA A 215 -2.19 -0.86 -0.78
CA ALA A 215 -2.72 -0.60 -2.12
C ALA A 215 -4.25 -0.69 -2.20
N ASP A 216 -4.84 -1.60 -1.42
CA ASP A 216 -6.29 -1.78 -1.29
C ASP A 216 -6.86 -0.83 -0.24
N LEU A 217 -7.83 -0.02 -0.64
CA LEU A 217 -8.50 0.98 0.20
C LEU A 217 -9.25 0.37 1.39
N GLU A 218 -9.82 -0.83 1.26
CA GLU A 218 -10.51 -1.47 2.38
C GLU A 218 -9.52 -1.87 3.48
N ILE A 219 -8.36 -2.39 3.07
CA ILE A 219 -7.29 -2.72 4.01
C ILE A 219 -6.69 -1.45 4.61
N PHE A 220 -6.54 -0.38 3.82
CA PHE A 220 -6.12 0.92 4.33
C PHE A 220 -7.08 1.44 5.40
N ARG A 221 -8.39 1.41 5.12
CA ARG A 221 -9.47 1.78 6.06
C ARG A 221 -9.37 1.00 7.36
N ILE A 222 -9.26 -0.33 7.29
CA ILE A 222 -9.17 -1.19 8.48
C ILE A 222 -7.91 -0.88 9.30
N ARG A 223 -6.76 -0.66 8.66
CA ARG A 223 -5.50 -0.32 9.35
C ARG A 223 -5.57 1.04 10.03
N LEU A 224 -6.15 2.04 9.36
CA LEU A 224 -6.41 3.35 9.94
C LEU A 224 -7.34 3.23 11.16
N GLY A 225 -8.44 2.49 11.03
CA GLY A 225 -9.38 2.25 12.14
C GLY A 225 -8.70 1.62 13.34
N LYS A 226 -7.90 0.57 13.14
CA LYS A 226 -7.12 -0.07 14.21
C LYS A 226 -6.16 0.88 14.91
N ALA A 227 -5.43 1.70 14.15
CA ALA A 227 -4.48 2.65 14.73
C ALA A 227 -5.15 3.80 15.48
N LEU A 228 -6.40 4.12 15.16
CA LEU A 228 -7.19 5.16 15.84
C LEU A 228 -8.20 4.58 16.84
N ASP A 229 -8.16 3.28 17.14
CA ASP A 229 -9.18 2.55 17.91
C ASP A 229 -10.61 2.95 17.51
N TYR A 230 -10.86 2.93 16.20
CA TYR A 230 -12.11 3.32 15.56
C TYR A 230 -12.76 2.13 14.83
N GLU A 231 -13.92 1.74 15.33
CA GLU A 231 -14.79 0.73 14.73
C GLU A 231 -15.69 1.37 13.67
N PHE A 232 -15.68 0.83 12.45
CA PHE A 232 -16.52 1.32 11.36
C PHE A 232 -17.95 0.79 11.51
N HIS A 233 -18.90 1.38 10.79
CA HIS A 233 -20.33 1.10 10.95
C HIS A 233 -20.73 -0.36 10.69
N GLU A 234 -19.90 -1.11 9.97
CA GLU A 234 -20.06 -2.56 9.76
C GLU A 234 -19.96 -3.34 11.09
N ASP A 235 -19.22 -2.82 12.06
CA ASP A 235 -19.06 -3.39 13.40
C ASP A 235 -20.11 -2.87 14.41
N TYR A 236 -20.99 -1.96 13.99
CA TYR A 236 -22.03 -1.40 14.86
C TYR A 236 -23.20 -2.39 15.03
N ILE A 237 -23.44 -2.79 16.28
CA ILE A 237 -24.53 -3.70 16.69
C ILE A 237 -25.92 -3.21 16.22
N GLY A 238 -26.11 -1.93 15.92
CA GLY A 238 -27.36 -1.43 15.32
C GLY A 238 -27.72 -2.06 13.96
N GLY A 239 -26.76 -2.69 13.26
CA GLY A 239 -27.04 -3.51 12.07
C GLY A 239 -27.93 -4.73 12.35
N TYR A 240 -28.03 -5.21 13.60
CA TYR A 240 -28.96 -6.27 14.00
C TYR A 240 -30.44 -5.83 13.89
N PHE A 241 -30.72 -4.53 13.90
CA PHE A 241 -32.09 -4.00 13.71
C PHE A 241 -32.43 -3.75 12.24
N SER A 242 -31.64 -4.27 11.30
CA SER A 242 -31.96 -4.36 9.86
C SER A 242 -32.25 -3.03 9.15
N GLU A 243 -31.99 -1.87 9.77
CA GLU A 243 -31.80 -0.62 9.04
C GLU A 243 -30.36 -0.60 8.53
N ARG A 244 -30.12 -1.29 7.41
CA ARG A 244 -29.03 -0.87 6.53
C ARG A 244 -29.30 0.58 6.17
N GLY A 245 -28.50 1.50 6.69
CA GLY A 245 -28.55 2.88 6.26
C GLY A 245 -28.48 2.91 4.72
N PRO A 246 -29.23 3.79 4.04
CA PRO A 246 -29.43 3.75 2.58
C PRO A 246 -28.19 4.10 1.73
N ARG A 247 -26.97 4.04 2.28
CA ARG A 247 -25.74 4.36 1.57
C ARG A 247 -24.72 3.26 1.76
N GLU A 248 -24.37 2.58 0.68
CA GLU A 248 -23.09 1.90 0.55
C GLU A 248 -22.00 2.94 0.79
N THR A 249 -21.26 2.80 1.88
CA THR A 249 -20.20 3.73 2.25
C THR A 249 -18.92 3.22 1.63
N THR A 250 -18.34 3.99 0.70
CA THR A 250 -17.04 3.66 0.14
C THR A 250 -15.97 3.77 1.21
N ALA A 251 -14.88 2.99 1.08
CA ALA A 251 -13.76 3.03 2.02
C ALA A 251 -13.23 4.47 2.25
N LEU A 252 -13.19 5.28 1.18
CA LEU A 252 -12.74 6.67 1.22
C LEU A 252 -13.61 7.55 2.14
N LEU A 253 -14.94 7.42 2.05
CA LEU A 253 -15.87 8.17 2.92
C LEU A 253 -15.75 7.75 4.38
N ASP A 254 -15.50 6.47 4.63
CA ASP A 254 -15.29 5.96 5.98
C ASP A 254 -13.96 6.45 6.57
N ILE A 255 -12.88 6.49 5.78
CA ILE A 255 -11.62 7.14 6.14
C ILE A 255 -11.89 8.60 6.53
N GLU A 256 -12.62 9.35 5.69
CA GLU A 256 -12.94 10.75 5.99
C GLU A 256 -13.73 10.90 7.31
N ARG A 257 -14.68 10.01 7.59
CA ARG A 257 -15.43 10.01 8.86
C ARG A 257 -14.54 9.75 10.06
N ALA A 258 -13.62 8.79 9.97
CA ALA A 258 -12.65 8.52 11.03
C ALA A 258 -11.77 9.76 11.30
N LEU A 259 -11.28 10.41 10.23
CA LEU A 259 -10.48 11.65 10.34
C LEU A 259 -11.29 12.81 10.95
N ASN A 260 -12.58 12.94 10.63
CA ASN A 260 -13.47 13.93 11.26
C ASN A 260 -13.67 13.69 12.78
N LYS A 261 -13.62 12.44 13.23
CA LYS A 261 -13.69 12.10 14.66
C LYS A 261 -12.35 12.38 15.35
N LEU A 262 -11.25 12.05 14.67
CA LEU A 262 -9.90 12.37 15.12
C LEU A 262 -9.74 13.87 15.32
N GLU A 263 -10.28 14.71 14.43
CA GLU A 263 -10.22 16.16 14.59
C GLU A 263 -10.84 16.64 15.91
N LYS A 264 -11.98 16.06 16.32
CA LYS A 264 -12.64 16.38 17.59
C LYS A 264 -11.79 15.95 18.79
N VAL A 265 -11.22 14.75 18.73
CA VAL A 265 -10.29 14.22 19.74
C VAL A 265 -9.05 15.10 19.84
N ALA A 266 -8.45 15.46 18.71
CA ALA A 266 -7.27 16.30 18.64
C ALA A 266 -7.50 17.70 19.23
N MET A 267 -8.66 18.32 18.96
CA MET A 267 -9.02 19.61 19.59
C MET A 267 -9.12 19.51 21.11
N GLN A 268 -9.67 18.40 21.64
CA GLN A 268 -9.76 18.17 23.08
C GLN A 268 -8.38 17.92 23.68
N LYS A 269 -7.62 16.95 23.14
CA LYS A 269 -6.27 16.61 23.62
C LYS A 269 -5.30 17.78 23.50
N ARG A 270 -5.43 18.65 22.50
CA ARG A 270 -4.62 19.87 22.37
C ARG A 270 -4.82 20.82 23.55
N ARG A 271 -6.05 20.95 24.06
CA ARG A 271 -6.35 21.76 25.27
C ARG A 271 -5.79 21.14 26.54
N GLU A 272 -5.81 19.80 26.62
CA GLU A 272 -5.33 19.05 27.80
C GLU A 272 -3.79 18.97 27.85
N ARG A 273 -3.13 18.69 26.71
CA ARG A 273 -1.69 18.41 26.61
C ARG A 273 -0.85 19.60 26.16
N GLY A 274 -1.46 20.61 25.54
CA GLY A 274 -0.75 21.73 24.93
C GLY A 274 0.07 21.41 23.67
N LYS A 275 0.04 20.16 23.19
CA LYS A 275 0.79 19.64 22.03
C LYS A 275 -0.17 19.03 20.99
N PRO A 276 0.18 18.99 19.69
CA PRO A 276 -0.66 18.35 18.68
C PRO A 276 -0.55 16.83 18.82
N LEU A 277 -1.56 16.10 18.33
CA LEU A 277 -1.42 14.66 18.10
C LEU A 277 -0.56 14.42 16.85
N VAL A 278 0.13 13.29 16.78
CA VAL A 278 0.94 12.91 15.63
C VAL A 278 0.34 11.67 14.97
N VAL A 279 0.11 11.73 13.67
CA VAL A 279 -0.35 10.57 12.88
C VAL A 279 0.70 10.24 11.84
N ILE A 280 1.26 9.03 11.94
CA ILE A 280 2.30 8.54 11.05
C ILE A 280 1.68 7.56 10.05
N VAL A 281 1.73 7.89 8.77
CA VAL A 281 1.36 6.98 7.68
C VAL A 281 2.63 6.45 7.04
N ASN A 282 2.94 5.20 7.34
CA ASN A 282 4.16 4.54 6.88
C ASN A 282 3.95 3.90 5.49
N GLN A 283 5.00 3.84 4.67
CA GLN A 283 5.01 3.17 3.37
C GLN A 283 3.96 3.69 2.36
N MET A 284 3.81 5.01 2.25
CA MET A 284 2.87 5.67 1.32
C MET A 284 3.03 5.23 -0.14
N HIS A 285 4.24 4.84 -0.54
CA HIS A 285 4.56 4.29 -1.87
C HIS A 285 3.83 2.98 -2.21
N LEU A 286 3.25 2.28 -1.23
CA LEU A 286 2.44 1.09 -1.48
C LEU A 286 1.08 1.43 -2.08
N LEU A 287 0.60 2.66 -1.93
CA LEU A 287 -0.55 3.14 -2.69
C LEU A 287 -0.23 3.06 -4.19
N ARG A 288 -1.22 2.74 -4.99
CA ARG A 288 -1.04 2.65 -6.43
C ARG A 288 -1.21 4.03 -7.05
N HIS A 289 -0.64 4.21 -8.24
CA HIS A 289 -0.84 5.41 -9.03
C HIS A 289 -2.15 5.33 -9.85
N ASP A 290 -3.21 4.76 -9.25
CA ASP A 290 -4.57 4.67 -9.76
C ASP A 290 -5.47 5.72 -9.09
N ASP A 291 -6.75 5.77 -9.48
CA ASP A 291 -7.69 6.78 -8.98
C ASP A 291 -7.87 6.67 -7.46
N ASP A 292 -8.08 5.46 -6.96
CA ASP A 292 -8.20 5.16 -5.52
C ASP A 292 -7.00 5.64 -4.69
N GLY A 293 -5.77 5.32 -5.12
CA GLY A 293 -4.56 5.74 -4.44
C GLY A 293 -4.35 7.25 -4.48
N ARG A 294 -4.67 7.90 -5.61
CA ARG A 294 -4.59 9.36 -5.75
C ARG A 294 -5.60 10.09 -4.89
N ASP A 295 -6.82 9.56 -4.79
CA ASP A 295 -7.91 10.15 -4.00
C ASP A 295 -7.62 10.08 -2.50
N VAL A 296 -7.06 8.95 -2.01
CA VAL A 296 -6.64 8.86 -0.60
C VAL A 296 -5.47 9.79 -0.28
N ILE A 297 -4.45 9.88 -1.15
CA ILE A 297 -3.35 10.83 -0.93
C ILE A 297 -3.88 12.25 -0.84
N GLU A 298 -4.79 12.62 -1.74
CA GLU A 298 -5.41 13.94 -1.74
C GLU A 298 -6.22 14.18 -0.45
N LEU A 299 -7.06 13.24 -0.04
CA LEU A 299 -7.84 13.34 1.20
C LEU A 299 -6.93 13.54 2.43
N LEU A 300 -5.88 12.72 2.56
CA LEU A 300 -4.93 12.82 3.66
C LEU A 300 -4.18 14.15 3.63
N GLN A 301 -3.79 14.61 2.45
CA GLN A 301 -3.10 15.88 2.29
C GLN A 301 -3.99 17.08 2.66
N GLN A 302 -5.24 17.10 2.21
CA GLN A 302 -6.19 18.16 2.55
C GLN A 302 -6.38 18.25 4.08
N ARG A 303 -6.47 17.10 4.76
CA ARG A 303 -6.53 17.05 6.24
C ARG A 303 -5.22 17.48 6.88
N ALA A 304 -4.07 17.07 6.34
CA ALA A 304 -2.76 17.48 6.83
C ALA A 304 -2.57 19.01 6.77
N GLU A 305 -2.94 19.65 5.66
CA GLU A 305 -2.89 21.10 5.48
C GLU A 305 -3.77 21.83 6.51
N GLN A 306 -5.03 21.38 6.67
CA GLN A 306 -5.98 21.96 7.62
C GLN A 306 -5.50 21.80 9.07
N TRP A 307 -5.06 20.61 9.46
CA TRP A 307 -4.65 20.33 10.84
C TRP A 307 -3.32 20.95 11.21
N ALA A 308 -2.38 21.06 10.27
CA ALA A 308 -1.14 21.81 10.43
C ALA A 308 -1.44 23.29 10.67
N ALA A 309 -2.37 23.90 9.91
CA ALA A 309 -2.79 25.28 10.12
C ALA A 309 -3.44 25.52 11.50
N ALA A 310 -4.21 24.54 11.99
CA ALA A 310 -4.88 24.62 13.29
C ALA A 310 -4.01 24.17 14.49
N ASN A 311 -2.80 23.63 14.25
CA ASN A 311 -1.90 23.08 15.28
C ASN A 311 -2.51 21.97 16.15
N ILE A 312 -3.42 21.17 15.59
CA ILE A 312 -4.12 20.10 16.33
C ILE A 312 -3.57 18.70 16.02
N VAL A 313 -3.18 18.45 14.76
CA VAL A 313 -2.58 17.19 14.33
C VAL A 313 -1.41 17.48 13.40
N THR A 314 -0.30 16.78 13.60
CA THR A 314 0.86 16.75 12.71
C THR A 314 0.87 15.41 11.97
N MET A 315 0.67 15.44 10.65
CA MET A 315 0.78 14.22 9.83
C MET A 315 2.24 14.01 9.40
N VAL A 316 2.69 12.76 9.44
CA VAL A 316 4.02 12.34 8.99
C VAL A 316 3.85 11.22 7.97
N PHE A 317 4.16 11.52 6.72
CA PHE A 317 4.15 10.57 5.62
C PHE A 317 5.55 10.00 5.43
N ASN A 318 5.68 8.68 5.27
CA ASN A 318 6.94 8.05 4.89
C ASN A 318 6.81 7.34 3.53
N SER A 319 7.67 7.69 2.57
CA SER A 319 7.69 7.10 1.23
C SER A 319 9.10 6.71 0.82
N ASP A 320 9.21 5.60 0.07
CA ASP A 320 10.45 5.20 -0.58
C ASP A 320 10.54 5.79 -2.01
N ASP A 321 9.37 6.00 -2.64
CA ASP A 321 9.29 6.41 -4.04
C ASP A 321 9.00 7.92 -4.20
N TYR A 322 9.51 8.49 -5.28
CA TYR A 322 9.39 9.92 -5.61
C TYR A 322 7.99 10.36 -6.07
N TRP A 323 7.19 9.46 -6.65
CA TRP A 323 5.85 9.81 -7.18
C TRP A 323 4.91 10.36 -6.09
N VAL A 324 5.06 9.88 -4.84
CA VAL A 324 4.28 10.39 -3.69
C VAL A 324 4.61 11.86 -3.44
N TYR A 325 5.89 12.23 -3.53
CA TYR A 325 6.31 13.63 -3.42
C TYR A 325 5.76 14.47 -4.56
N GLU A 326 5.83 14.00 -5.82
CA GLU A 326 5.26 14.74 -6.96
C GLU A 326 3.77 15.04 -6.78
N ARG A 327 3.02 14.05 -6.29
CA ARG A 327 1.58 14.21 -6.04
C ARG A 327 1.32 15.22 -4.92
N LEU A 328 2.01 15.09 -3.79
CA LEU A 328 1.86 16.00 -2.66
C LEU A 328 2.33 17.43 -3.00
N LYS A 329 3.35 17.59 -3.85
CA LYS A 329 3.89 18.91 -4.23
C LYS A 329 2.83 19.86 -4.81
N GLN A 330 1.75 19.33 -5.43
CA GLN A 330 0.71 20.12 -6.08
C GLN A 330 -0.11 20.98 -5.11
N LEU A 331 -0.39 20.47 -3.91
CA LEU A 331 -1.23 21.14 -2.90
C LEU A 331 -0.44 21.51 -1.63
N ALA A 332 0.89 21.41 -1.68
CA ALA A 332 1.76 21.62 -0.53
C ALA A 332 1.99 23.10 -0.22
N THR A 333 1.34 23.60 0.84
CA THR A 333 1.64 24.92 1.42
C THR A 333 2.39 24.82 2.75
N ARG A 334 2.12 23.78 3.54
CA ARG A 334 2.75 23.56 4.86
C ARG A 334 3.58 22.29 4.94
N MET A 335 3.74 21.58 3.82
CA MET A 335 4.56 20.38 3.75
C MET A 335 6.04 20.72 3.90
N GLU A 336 6.73 19.99 4.76
CA GLU A 336 8.19 19.94 4.77
C GLU A 336 8.70 18.57 4.35
N VAL A 337 9.67 18.55 3.44
CA VAL A 337 10.30 17.32 2.96
C VAL A 337 11.58 17.07 3.77
N LEU A 338 11.68 15.88 4.35
CA LEU A 338 12.84 15.43 5.11
C LEU A 338 13.53 14.30 4.33
N PRO A 339 14.58 14.58 3.55
CA PRO A 339 15.32 13.55 2.85
C PRO A 339 16.12 12.71 3.84
N VAL A 340 16.01 11.39 3.73
CA VAL A 340 16.78 10.43 4.51
C VAL A 340 17.70 9.68 3.57
N THR A 341 18.97 10.08 3.59
CA THR A 341 20.02 9.53 2.73
C THR A 341 20.77 8.38 3.42
N ASP A 342 21.59 7.70 2.62
CA ASP A 342 22.56 6.74 3.12
C ASP A 342 23.55 7.42 4.07
N LEU A 343 24.09 6.67 5.04
CA LEU A 343 24.99 7.24 6.04
C LEU A 343 26.30 7.73 5.41
N PRO A 344 26.83 8.89 5.85
CA PRO A 344 28.20 9.30 5.53
C PRO A 344 29.22 8.25 5.96
N LYS A 345 30.36 8.18 5.28
CA LYS A 345 31.41 7.16 5.51
C LYS A 345 31.71 6.90 6.98
N GLN A 346 32.03 7.93 7.75
CA GLN A 346 32.39 7.79 9.16
C GLN A 346 31.26 7.20 10.02
N GLN A 347 30.02 7.62 9.76
CA GLN A 347 28.84 7.11 10.46
C GLN A 347 28.52 5.68 10.04
N ALA A 348 28.71 5.34 8.76
CA ALA A 348 28.51 4.00 8.23
C ALA A 348 29.50 2.98 8.82
N ILE A 349 30.79 3.34 8.91
CA ILE A 349 31.84 2.52 9.55
C ILE A 349 31.51 2.32 11.03
N SER A 350 31.15 3.39 11.73
CA SER A 350 30.76 3.33 13.15
C SER A 350 29.53 2.45 13.35
N ALA A 351 28.54 2.54 12.46
CA ALA A 351 27.34 1.72 12.45
C ALA A 351 27.66 0.23 12.26
N LEU A 352 28.49 -0.08 11.26
CA LEU A 352 28.91 -1.45 10.96
C LEU A 352 29.62 -2.10 12.15
N GLN A 353 30.53 -1.36 12.79
CA GLN A 353 31.22 -1.80 13.99
C GLN A 353 30.25 -2.08 15.15
N ARG A 354 29.28 -1.19 15.39
CA ARG A 354 28.25 -1.40 16.42
C ARG A 354 27.38 -2.61 16.13
N TYR A 355 26.98 -2.82 14.87
CA TYR A 355 26.23 -4.01 14.48
C TYR A 355 27.04 -5.27 14.69
N ARG A 356 28.34 -5.26 14.37
CA ARG A 356 29.18 -6.42 14.62
C ARG A 356 29.30 -6.73 16.11
N GLN A 357 29.55 -5.71 16.92
CA GLN A 357 29.61 -5.87 18.38
C GLN A 357 28.28 -6.41 18.93
N LYS A 358 27.14 -6.00 18.39
CA LYS A 358 25.81 -6.48 18.78
C LYS A 358 25.61 -7.97 18.46
N TYR A 359 25.91 -8.39 17.23
CA TYR A 359 25.59 -9.75 16.78
C TYR A 359 26.65 -10.78 17.16
N TRP A 360 27.92 -10.39 17.15
CA TRP A 360 29.05 -11.30 17.32
C TRP A 360 29.94 -10.96 18.53
N LYS A 361 29.76 -9.77 19.15
CA LYS A 361 30.66 -9.25 20.21
C LYS A 361 32.12 -9.12 19.77
N GLU A 362 32.32 -8.93 18.47
CA GLU A 362 33.62 -8.82 17.82
C GLU A 362 33.91 -7.37 17.42
N SER A 363 35.16 -6.95 17.63
CA SER A 363 35.71 -5.75 17.02
C SER A 363 36.41 -6.11 15.72
N ILE A 364 36.03 -5.47 14.62
CA ILE A 364 36.66 -5.68 13.32
C ILE A 364 37.79 -4.67 13.14
N ASP A 365 38.80 -5.03 12.35
CA ASP A 365 39.86 -4.13 11.93
C ASP A 365 39.31 -2.99 11.04
N ALA A 366 39.88 -1.80 11.18
CA ALA A 366 39.44 -0.60 10.45
C ALA A 366 39.51 -0.79 8.93
N GLN A 367 40.53 -1.51 8.44
CA GLN A 367 40.70 -1.79 7.01
C GLN A 367 39.53 -2.58 6.43
N VAL A 368 39.07 -3.61 7.15
CA VAL A 368 37.92 -4.43 6.69
C VAL A 368 36.63 -3.63 6.72
N LEU A 369 36.43 -2.75 7.72
CA LEU A 369 35.26 -1.89 7.79
C LEU A 369 35.21 -0.89 6.62
N GLU A 370 36.36 -0.29 6.28
CA GLU A 370 36.49 0.57 5.11
C GLU A 370 36.23 -0.20 3.82
N GLU A 371 36.83 -1.37 3.65
CA GLU A 371 36.67 -2.18 2.45
C GLU A 371 35.24 -2.70 2.24
N VAL A 372 34.48 -2.87 3.34
CA VAL A 372 33.04 -3.14 3.29
C VAL A 372 32.28 -1.91 2.84
N TYR A 373 32.57 -0.74 3.42
CA TYR A 373 31.93 0.52 3.02
C TYR A 373 32.13 0.82 1.53
N GLU A 374 33.35 0.68 1.02
CA GLU A 374 33.68 0.89 -0.40
C GLU A 374 32.89 -0.04 -1.35
N ARG A 375 32.42 -1.20 -0.84
CA ARG A 375 31.66 -2.16 -1.64
C ARG A 375 30.15 -1.96 -1.60
N VAL A 376 29.59 -1.57 -0.44
CA VAL A 376 28.13 -1.52 -0.24
C VAL A 376 27.55 -0.13 0.06
N GLY A 377 28.41 0.85 0.34
CA GLY A 377 28.02 2.21 0.71
C GLY A 377 27.39 2.32 2.10
N GLY A 378 26.76 3.47 2.36
CA GLY A 378 26.19 3.84 3.66
C GLY A 378 24.80 3.30 3.98
N ARG A 379 24.26 2.39 3.17
CA ARG A 379 22.88 1.92 3.32
C ARG A 379 22.71 0.99 4.51
N LEU A 380 21.86 1.37 5.46
CA LEU A 380 21.67 0.62 6.71
C LEU A 380 21.24 -0.83 6.50
N SER A 381 20.34 -1.11 5.55
CA SER A 381 19.90 -2.48 5.28
C SER A 381 21.04 -3.38 4.79
N PHE A 382 21.96 -2.84 3.97
CA PHE A 382 23.13 -3.56 3.50
C PHE A 382 24.17 -3.73 4.61
N LEU A 383 24.48 -2.67 5.36
CA LEU A 383 25.41 -2.74 6.49
C LEU A 383 24.94 -3.75 7.54
N ASN A 384 23.65 -3.76 7.87
CA ASN A 384 23.07 -4.73 8.80
C ASN A 384 23.16 -6.18 8.26
N ARG A 385 22.86 -6.38 6.96
CA ARG A 385 22.97 -7.70 6.31
C ARG A 385 24.41 -8.22 6.31
N VAL A 386 25.39 -7.35 6.05
CA VAL A 386 26.81 -7.71 6.09
C VAL A 386 27.25 -8.03 7.52
N ALA A 387 26.87 -7.21 8.50
CA ALA A 387 27.23 -7.40 9.90
C ALA A 387 26.74 -8.74 10.49
N LYS A 388 25.54 -9.19 10.07
CA LYS A 388 24.97 -10.49 10.47
C LYS A 388 25.69 -11.70 9.87
N SER A 389 26.45 -11.53 8.79
CA SER A 389 27.13 -12.64 8.12
C SER A 389 28.49 -12.97 8.74
N ARG A 390 28.89 -14.24 8.75
CA ARG A 390 30.26 -14.63 9.14
C ARG A 390 31.30 -14.13 8.14
N ASP A 391 31.01 -14.31 6.85
CA ASP A 391 31.83 -13.81 5.75
C ASP A 391 31.25 -12.48 5.24
N MET A 392 31.86 -11.38 5.67
CA MET A 392 31.44 -10.02 5.31
C MET A 392 31.71 -9.72 3.83
N MET A 393 32.87 -10.14 3.33
CA MET A 393 33.34 -9.82 1.97
C MET A 393 32.54 -10.57 0.92
N GLY A 394 32.37 -11.88 1.10
CA GLY A 394 31.51 -12.67 0.22
C GLY A 394 30.04 -12.23 0.30
N THR A 395 29.61 -11.60 1.39
CA THR A 395 28.25 -11.03 1.49
C THR A 395 28.13 -9.71 0.73
N CYS A 396 29.15 -8.86 0.75
CA CYS A 396 29.19 -7.65 -0.08
C CYS A 396 29.06 -8.01 -1.57
N GLU A 397 29.80 -9.03 -1.99
CA GLU A 397 29.75 -9.53 -3.37
C GLU A 397 28.39 -10.12 -3.72
N ARG A 398 27.80 -10.90 -2.81
CA ARG A 398 26.45 -11.44 -2.97
C ARG A 398 25.38 -10.35 -3.08
N ILE A 399 25.52 -9.23 -2.36
CA ILE A 399 24.60 -8.10 -2.47
C ILE A 399 24.68 -7.51 -3.89
N LYS A 400 25.88 -7.20 -4.39
CA LYS A 400 26.10 -6.72 -5.76
C LYS A 400 25.52 -7.68 -6.80
N GLU A 401 25.76 -8.99 -6.65
CA GLU A 401 25.21 -10.02 -7.54
C GLU A 401 23.68 -10.11 -7.51
N ILE A 402 23.04 -9.88 -6.36
CA ILE A 402 21.57 -9.84 -6.26
C ILE A 402 21.03 -8.63 -7.01
N GLU A 403 21.61 -7.44 -6.79
CA GLU A 403 21.19 -6.22 -7.50
C GLU A 403 21.40 -6.36 -9.02
N LYS A 404 22.55 -6.90 -9.44
CA LYS A 404 22.85 -7.19 -10.85
C LYS A 404 21.83 -8.13 -11.48
N LYS A 405 21.54 -9.27 -10.83
CA LYS A 405 20.54 -10.22 -11.33
C LYS A 405 19.15 -9.62 -11.37
N TRP A 406 18.78 -8.81 -10.37
CA TRP A 406 17.51 -8.10 -10.35
C TRP A 406 17.39 -7.16 -11.55
N PHE A 407 18.39 -6.30 -11.79
CA PHE A 407 18.40 -5.40 -12.93
C PHE A 407 18.35 -6.14 -14.27
N LEU A 408 19.18 -7.18 -14.45
CA LEU A 408 19.19 -7.98 -15.69
C LEU A 408 17.84 -8.69 -15.93
N ASN A 409 17.21 -9.24 -14.90
CA ASN A 409 15.90 -9.87 -15.02
C ASN A 409 14.79 -8.91 -15.44
N GLN A 410 14.92 -7.62 -15.10
CA GLN A 410 13.92 -6.59 -15.45
C GLN A 410 14.24 -5.88 -16.78
N CYS A 411 15.51 -5.72 -17.12
CA CYS A 411 15.95 -4.75 -18.14
C CYS A 411 16.96 -5.31 -19.15
N TRP A 412 17.13 -6.63 -19.28
CA TRP A 412 18.05 -7.17 -20.30
C TRP A 412 17.53 -6.99 -21.73
N ILE A 413 18.47 -6.62 -22.61
CA ILE A 413 18.27 -6.38 -24.03
C ILE A 413 18.57 -7.64 -24.86
N LEU A 414 17.77 -7.88 -25.90
CA LEU A 414 17.81 -9.12 -26.68
C LEU A 414 18.70 -9.06 -27.92
N GLY A 415 19.11 -7.87 -28.36
CA GLY A 415 19.96 -7.69 -29.54
C GLY A 415 19.16 -7.63 -30.85
N PRO A 416 19.86 -7.68 -31.99
CA PRO A 416 19.24 -7.54 -33.32
C PRO A 416 18.35 -8.73 -33.71
N GLU A 417 18.50 -9.88 -33.05
CA GLU A 417 17.74 -11.11 -33.32
C GLU A 417 16.41 -11.17 -32.55
N MET A 418 16.03 -10.09 -31.85
CA MET A 418 14.78 -10.06 -31.09
C MET A 418 13.54 -10.16 -32.01
N ASP A 419 12.53 -10.85 -31.51
CA ASP A 419 11.20 -10.96 -32.13
C ASP A 419 10.46 -9.61 -32.10
N ASP A 420 9.50 -9.42 -33.01
CA ASP A 420 8.70 -8.22 -33.13
C ASP A 420 7.68 -8.11 -31.99
N ASP A 421 7.23 -9.25 -31.45
CA ASP A 421 6.23 -9.32 -30.38
C ASP A 421 6.73 -8.82 -29.01
N VAL A 422 8.05 -8.68 -28.82
CA VAL A 422 8.66 -8.24 -27.55
C VAL A 422 9.03 -6.76 -27.53
N MET A 423 8.58 -5.98 -28.51
CA MET A 423 8.97 -4.59 -28.73
C MET A 423 8.80 -3.70 -27.49
N ASP A 424 7.66 -3.76 -26.78
CA ASP A 424 7.41 -2.89 -25.62
C ASP A 424 8.36 -3.18 -24.45
N GLN A 425 8.62 -4.46 -24.17
CA GLN A 425 9.58 -4.87 -23.14
C GLN A 425 11.02 -4.50 -23.54
N GLN A 426 11.34 -4.52 -24.83
CA GLN A 426 12.66 -4.11 -25.33
C GLN A 426 12.85 -2.59 -25.35
N LYS A 427 11.79 -1.79 -25.58
CA LYS A 427 11.85 -0.32 -25.35
C LYS A 427 12.15 -0.01 -23.89
N TRP A 428 11.50 -0.72 -22.96
CA TRP A 428 11.74 -0.61 -21.53
C TRP A 428 13.19 -0.96 -21.16
N ALA A 429 13.65 -2.13 -21.60
CA ALA A 429 15.01 -2.63 -21.35
C ALA A 429 16.09 -1.72 -21.93
N ALA A 430 15.96 -1.34 -23.20
CA ALA A 430 16.92 -0.46 -23.89
C ALA A 430 17.00 0.92 -23.22
N ALA A 431 15.86 1.53 -22.86
CA ALA A 431 15.84 2.82 -22.16
C ALA A 431 16.59 2.74 -20.80
N ALA A 432 16.33 1.71 -20.00
CA ALA A 432 17.02 1.49 -18.74
C ALA A 432 18.53 1.25 -18.93
N MET A 433 18.92 0.47 -19.94
CA MET A 433 20.33 0.22 -20.28
C MET A 433 21.06 1.49 -20.76
N CYS A 434 20.40 2.33 -21.58
CA CYS A 434 20.95 3.63 -21.98
C CYS A 434 21.22 4.54 -20.78
N LEU A 435 20.29 4.59 -19.81
CA LEU A 435 20.49 5.37 -18.60
C LEU A 435 21.60 4.80 -17.72
N ALA A 436 21.66 3.49 -17.53
CA ALA A 436 22.74 2.83 -16.79
C ALA A 436 24.11 3.11 -17.42
N LYS A 437 24.22 2.98 -18.75
CA LYS A 437 25.42 3.32 -19.51
C LYS A 437 25.79 4.80 -19.34
N ALA A 438 24.84 5.71 -19.46
CA ALA A 438 25.09 7.14 -19.33
C ALA A 438 25.59 7.53 -17.92
N LEU A 439 25.12 6.86 -16.87
CA LEU A 439 25.62 7.04 -15.51
C LEU A 439 27.06 6.52 -15.35
N VAL A 440 27.36 5.35 -15.93
CA VAL A 440 28.72 4.77 -15.92
C VAL A 440 29.70 5.62 -16.72
N ASP A 441 29.28 6.14 -17.88
CA ASP A 441 30.13 7.02 -18.69
C ASP A 441 30.34 8.36 -17.99
N LYS A 442 29.30 8.93 -17.35
CA LYS A 442 29.45 10.15 -16.54
C LYS A 442 30.45 9.96 -15.40
N GLU A 443 30.46 8.80 -14.74
CA GLU A 443 31.44 8.50 -13.70
C GLU A 443 32.89 8.53 -14.22
N LYS A 444 33.14 8.14 -15.48
CA LYS A 444 34.48 8.18 -16.08
C LYS A 444 34.94 9.60 -16.39
N ASP A 445 33.98 10.50 -16.67
CA ASP A 445 34.24 11.90 -16.97
C ASP A 445 34.37 12.76 -15.71
N MET A 446 33.89 12.26 -14.55
CA MET A 446 34.04 12.92 -13.26
C MET A 446 35.47 12.77 -12.73
N GLU A 447 35.99 13.82 -12.11
CA GLU A 447 37.29 13.72 -11.44
C GLU A 447 37.19 12.83 -10.18
N GLU A 448 38.31 12.23 -9.76
CA GLU A 448 38.33 11.32 -8.59
C GLU A 448 37.80 12.02 -7.32
N HIS A 449 38.05 13.32 -7.18
CA HIS A 449 37.57 14.13 -6.07
C HIS A 449 36.05 14.47 -6.15
N GLU A 450 35.41 14.25 -7.30
CA GLU A 450 33.97 14.45 -7.51
C GLU A 450 33.17 13.17 -7.27
N THR A 451 33.80 12.00 -7.42
CA THR A 451 33.19 10.68 -7.16
C THR A 451 33.35 10.22 -5.71
N TYR A 452 34.28 10.86 -4.98
CA TYR A 452 34.61 10.50 -3.61
C TYR A 452 34.91 11.72 -2.73
N ASP A 453 34.13 11.87 -1.66
CA ASP A 453 34.38 12.84 -0.60
C ASP A 453 34.92 12.11 0.65
N PRO A 454 36.03 12.54 1.27
CA PRO A 454 36.58 11.88 2.47
C PRO A 454 35.63 11.81 3.68
N ILE A 455 34.67 12.73 3.78
CA ILE A 455 33.71 12.87 4.88
C ILE A 455 32.38 12.21 4.49
N VAL A 456 31.84 12.54 3.31
CA VAL A 456 30.54 12.02 2.84
C VAL A 456 30.68 10.58 2.33
N GLY A 457 31.79 10.28 1.64
CA GLY A 457 32.11 9.00 1.01
C GLY A 457 31.71 8.96 -0.46
N HIS A 458 31.05 7.88 -0.89
CA HIS A 458 30.66 7.73 -2.30
C HIS A 458 29.67 8.79 -2.76
N VAL A 459 30.02 9.52 -3.81
CA VAL A 459 29.13 10.40 -4.55
C VAL A 459 28.79 9.70 -5.87
N LEU A 460 27.57 9.20 -5.97
CA LEU A 460 27.11 8.53 -7.19
C LEU A 460 26.86 9.57 -8.30
N PRO A 461 27.18 9.26 -9.57
CA PRO A 461 26.81 10.11 -10.69
C PRO A 461 25.29 10.26 -10.76
N THR A 462 24.83 11.45 -11.07
CA THR A 462 23.40 11.77 -11.18
C THR A 462 23.08 12.51 -12.48
N TYR A 463 21.83 12.47 -12.92
CA TYR A 463 21.31 13.37 -13.96
C TYR A 463 20.03 14.03 -13.48
N PRO A 464 19.78 15.31 -13.77
CA PRO A 464 18.48 15.92 -13.54
C PRO A 464 17.38 15.09 -14.22
N PHE A 465 16.21 14.99 -13.59
CA PHE A 465 15.11 14.13 -14.03
C PHE A 465 14.78 14.26 -15.52
N HIS A 466 14.69 15.49 -16.04
CA HIS A 466 14.40 15.75 -17.45
C HIS A 466 15.51 15.28 -18.41
N ILE A 467 16.78 15.34 -17.98
CA ILE A 467 17.92 14.81 -18.76
C ILE A 467 17.91 13.29 -18.76
N ALA A 468 17.59 12.65 -17.63
CA ALA A 468 17.41 11.20 -17.58
C ALA A 468 16.33 10.74 -18.58
N GLN A 469 15.20 11.47 -18.65
CA GLN A 469 14.15 11.19 -19.64
C GLN A 469 14.63 11.39 -21.09
N GLN A 470 15.47 12.40 -21.35
CA GLN A 470 16.07 12.61 -22.66
C GLN A 470 17.00 11.45 -23.06
N ILE A 471 17.88 11.00 -22.16
CA ILE A 471 18.77 9.86 -22.37
C ILE A 471 17.97 8.59 -22.67
N MET A 472 16.90 8.36 -21.92
CA MET A 472 16.00 7.22 -22.08
C MET A 472 15.12 7.30 -23.33
N THR A 473 14.99 8.49 -23.95
CA THR A 473 14.03 8.81 -25.02
C THR A 473 12.56 8.54 -24.66
N ARG A 474 12.27 8.32 -23.36
CA ARG A 474 10.98 7.93 -22.80
C ARG A 474 10.79 8.60 -21.44
N CYS A 475 9.70 9.35 -21.31
CA CYS A 475 9.42 10.13 -20.11
C CYS A 475 8.61 9.37 -19.05
N ASP A 476 7.95 8.28 -19.46
CA ASP A 476 7.01 7.50 -18.66
C ASP A 476 7.68 6.44 -17.80
N PHE A 477 8.79 5.85 -18.25
CA PHE A 477 9.42 4.70 -17.59
C PHE A 477 10.16 5.01 -16.28
N ILE A 478 10.71 6.22 -16.12
CA ILE A 478 11.63 6.51 -15.01
C ILE A 478 10.99 6.34 -13.63
N ARG A 479 9.69 6.63 -13.50
CA ARG A 479 8.94 6.48 -12.23
C ARG A 479 8.76 5.01 -11.85
N ASP A 480 8.47 4.16 -12.83
CA ASP A 480 8.33 2.72 -12.59
C ASP A 480 9.69 2.08 -12.30
N LEU A 481 10.75 2.57 -12.94
CA LEU A 481 12.13 2.16 -12.66
C LEU A 481 12.58 2.53 -11.23
N ASP A 482 12.18 3.71 -10.73
CA ASP A 482 12.35 4.15 -9.33
C ASP A 482 11.61 3.21 -8.37
N ARG A 483 10.33 2.93 -8.64
CA ARG A 483 9.50 2.01 -7.86
C ARG A 483 10.08 0.59 -7.77
N LEU A 484 10.71 0.11 -8.84
CA LEU A 484 11.42 -1.19 -8.85
C LEU A 484 12.77 -1.16 -8.13
N ASN A 485 13.16 -0.01 -7.56
CA ASN A 485 14.45 0.22 -6.90
C ASN A 485 15.65 -0.07 -7.82
N LEU A 486 15.51 0.15 -9.12
CA LEU A 486 16.61 0.04 -10.09
C LEU A 486 17.38 1.35 -10.19
N PHE A 487 16.63 2.44 -10.29
CA PHE A 487 17.12 3.80 -10.17
C PHE A 487 16.50 4.43 -8.92
N SER A 488 17.04 5.57 -8.51
CA SER A 488 16.51 6.38 -7.42
C SER A 488 16.35 7.81 -7.91
N ILE A 489 15.20 8.41 -7.65
CA ILE A 489 14.96 9.85 -7.84
C ILE A 489 15.06 10.53 -6.47
N THR A 490 16.05 11.41 -6.31
CA THR A 490 16.25 12.15 -5.06
C THR A 490 15.16 13.21 -4.84
N SER A 491 15.10 13.79 -3.63
CA SER A 491 14.21 14.92 -3.32
C SER A 491 14.45 16.16 -4.20
N GLU A 492 15.64 16.29 -4.78
CA GLU A 492 16.04 17.36 -5.71
C GLU A 492 15.66 17.05 -7.16
N ALA A 493 15.00 15.91 -7.41
CA ALA A 493 14.70 15.40 -8.74
C ALA A 493 15.95 15.05 -9.55
N ASP A 494 16.98 14.53 -8.90
CA ASP A 494 18.14 13.93 -9.56
C ASP A 494 18.00 12.41 -9.62
N VAL A 495 18.34 11.83 -10.76
CA VAL A 495 18.25 10.41 -11.05
C VAL A 495 19.63 9.78 -10.97
N ARG A 496 19.75 8.69 -10.21
CA ARG A 496 20.99 7.92 -10.04
C ARG A 496 20.71 6.44 -9.91
N ALA A 497 21.75 5.62 -9.90
CA ALA A 497 21.62 4.22 -9.51
C ALA A 497 21.01 4.12 -8.10
N SER A 498 20.13 3.13 -7.87
CA SER A 498 19.42 3.04 -6.59
C SER A 498 20.34 2.87 -5.38
N SER A 499 21.57 2.37 -5.59
CA SER A 499 22.56 2.12 -4.54
C SER A 499 23.98 2.00 -5.08
N VAL A 500 24.97 2.01 -4.19
CA VAL A 500 26.38 1.72 -4.54
C VAL A 500 26.54 0.30 -5.16
N PRO A 501 25.98 -0.78 -4.57
CA PRO A 501 25.98 -2.09 -5.22
C PRO A 501 25.33 -2.13 -6.61
N MET A 502 24.22 -1.40 -6.81
CA MET A 502 23.56 -1.30 -8.11
C MET A 502 24.44 -0.58 -9.14
N HIS A 503 25.08 0.51 -8.75
CA HIS A 503 26.02 1.22 -9.63
C HIS A 503 27.22 0.35 -10.01
N ARG A 504 27.79 -0.40 -9.04
CA ARG A 504 28.82 -1.40 -9.33
C ARG A 504 28.34 -2.49 -10.29
N ALA A 505 27.07 -2.91 -10.18
CA ALA A 505 26.47 -3.82 -11.14
C ALA A 505 26.37 -3.21 -12.54
N PHE A 506 26.01 -1.93 -12.68
CA PHE A 506 26.00 -1.23 -13.96
C PHE A 506 27.40 -1.20 -14.59
N ARG A 507 28.46 -0.91 -13.81
CA ARG A 507 29.84 -0.95 -14.30
C ARG A 507 30.18 -2.32 -14.89
N GLU A 508 29.85 -3.41 -14.20
CA GLU A 508 30.11 -4.76 -14.69
C GLU A 508 29.31 -5.14 -15.92
N ILE A 509 28.08 -4.66 -16.04
CA ILE A 509 27.23 -4.93 -17.21
C ILE A 509 27.78 -4.17 -18.42
N CYS A 510 28.09 -2.87 -18.26
CA CYS A 510 28.61 -2.03 -19.33
C CYS A 510 30.02 -2.44 -19.76
N ALA A 511 30.79 -3.10 -18.89
CA ALA A 511 32.11 -3.64 -19.20
C ALA A 511 32.07 -5.00 -19.92
N GLN A 512 30.90 -5.60 -20.15
CA GLN A 512 30.82 -6.86 -20.89
C GLN A 512 31.31 -6.67 -22.33
N PRO A 513 32.05 -7.66 -22.89
CA PRO A 513 32.44 -7.62 -24.29
C PRO A 513 31.23 -7.45 -25.21
N ASP A 514 31.34 -6.58 -26.21
CA ASP A 514 30.30 -6.28 -27.20
C ASP A 514 28.99 -5.71 -26.63
N PHE A 515 28.94 -5.28 -25.35
CA PHE A 515 27.75 -4.66 -24.76
C PHE A 515 27.21 -3.48 -25.58
N ASP A 516 28.08 -2.56 -25.99
CA ASP A 516 27.68 -1.37 -26.77
C ASP A 516 27.04 -1.77 -28.11
N LYS A 517 27.63 -2.73 -28.81
CA LYS A 517 27.09 -3.24 -30.08
C LYS A 517 25.77 -3.97 -29.88
N HIS A 518 25.64 -4.72 -28.79
CA HIS A 518 24.40 -5.44 -28.46
C HIS A 518 23.26 -4.47 -28.13
N LEU A 519 23.57 -3.38 -27.41
CA LEU A 519 22.63 -2.29 -27.11
C LEU A 519 22.22 -1.54 -28.38
N GLU A 520 23.18 -1.13 -29.19
CA GLU A 520 22.92 -0.43 -30.46
C GLU A 520 22.13 -1.31 -31.43
N GLY A 521 22.45 -2.60 -31.53
CA GLY A 521 21.70 -3.56 -32.33
C GLY A 521 20.25 -3.74 -31.86
N THR A 522 20.01 -3.72 -30.55
CA THR A 522 18.64 -3.73 -29.99
C THR A 522 17.88 -2.45 -30.36
N ILE A 523 18.50 -1.28 -30.18
CA ILE A 523 17.89 0.02 -30.50
C ILE A 523 17.55 0.11 -31.99
N GLN A 524 18.48 -0.30 -32.86
CA GLN A 524 18.25 -0.31 -34.31
C GLN A 524 17.11 -1.26 -34.68
N ARG A 525 17.06 -2.46 -34.10
CA ARG A 525 15.97 -3.41 -34.36
C ARG A 525 14.62 -2.85 -33.91
N ILE A 526 14.54 -2.16 -32.77
CA ILE A 526 13.32 -1.46 -32.33
C ILE A 526 12.89 -0.43 -33.39
N ALA A 527 13.82 0.39 -33.87
CA ALA A 527 13.55 1.41 -34.88
C ALA A 527 13.07 0.81 -36.20
N ASP A 528 13.66 -0.30 -36.64
CA ASP A 528 13.29 -1.00 -37.87
C ASP A 528 11.84 -1.54 -37.80
N ILE A 529 11.46 -2.17 -36.69
CA ILE A 529 10.11 -2.71 -36.49
C ILE A 529 9.08 -1.58 -36.44
N GLU A 530 9.38 -0.49 -35.73
CA GLU A 530 8.51 0.69 -35.70
C GLU A 530 8.38 1.35 -37.09
N SER A 531 9.44 1.32 -37.90
CA SER A 531 9.41 1.83 -39.27
C SER A 531 8.48 0.98 -40.15
N LEU A 532 8.56 -0.36 -40.04
CA LEU A 532 7.68 -1.29 -40.74
C LEU A 532 6.21 -1.09 -40.35
N GLY A 533 5.93 -0.85 -39.06
CA GLY A 533 4.57 -0.53 -38.59
C GLY A 533 4.01 0.80 -39.11
N ARG A 534 4.89 1.76 -39.46
CA ARG A 534 4.50 3.06 -40.04
C ARG A 534 4.26 2.99 -41.54
N THR A 535 4.90 2.06 -42.24
CA THR A 535 4.64 1.80 -43.66
C THR A 535 3.32 1.02 -43.80
N ARG A 536 2.26 1.71 -44.23
CA ARG A 536 1.01 1.04 -44.65
C ARG A 536 1.25 0.29 -45.95
N GLU A 537 1.37 -1.03 -45.88
CA GLU A 537 1.25 -1.87 -47.07
C GLU A 537 -0.19 -1.86 -47.58
N LEU A 538 -0.41 -1.31 -48.77
CA LEU A 538 -1.68 -1.44 -49.47
C LEU A 538 -1.76 -2.84 -50.10
N VAL A 539 -2.22 -3.82 -49.32
CA VAL A 539 -2.51 -5.17 -49.85
C VAL A 539 -3.86 -5.13 -50.56
N ALA A 540 -3.84 -5.05 -51.88
CA ALA A 540 -5.04 -5.13 -52.70
C ALA A 540 -5.57 -6.58 -52.75
N LYS A 541 -6.58 -6.86 -51.92
CA LYS A 541 -7.16 -8.21 -51.76
C LYS A 541 -7.94 -8.71 -52.98
N ASP A 542 -8.32 -7.83 -53.91
CA ASP A 542 -9.15 -8.19 -55.06
C ASP A 542 -8.34 -8.78 -56.22
N LEU A 543 -7.00 -8.75 -56.15
CA LEU A 543 -6.10 -9.41 -57.11
C LEU A 543 -5.94 -10.90 -56.76
N VAL A 544 -7.04 -11.65 -56.71
CA VAL A 544 -6.99 -13.10 -56.59
C VAL A 544 -6.81 -13.71 -57.99
N LEU A 545 -6.05 -14.80 -58.12
CA LEU A 545 -5.87 -15.58 -59.36
C LEU A 545 -5.15 -14.86 -60.52
N GLY A 546 -4.30 -13.86 -60.25
CA GLY A 546 -3.51 -13.20 -61.30
C GLY A 546 -4.20 -12.03 -62.00
N GLY A 547 -5.25 -11.48 -61.41
CA GLY A 547 -5.85 -10.22 -61.87
C GLY A 547 -4.85 -9.05 -61.86
N GLN A 548 -5.12 -8.03 -62.67
CA GLN A 548 -4.31 -6.81 -62.79
C GLN A 548 -5.20 -5.57 -62.69
N TYR A 549 -4.70 -4.48 -62.10
CA TYR A 549 -5.38 -3.19 -62.18
C TYR A 549 -4.94 -2.43 -63.43
N GLU A 550 -5.91 -1.97 -64.21
CA GLU A 550 -5.68 -1.04 -65.30
C GLU A 550 -6.12 0.36 -64.85
N ILE A 551 -5.15 1.28 -64.81
CA ILE A 551 -5.37 2.66 -64.37
C ILE A 551 -5.35 3.55 -65.60
N GLU A 552 -6.50 4.09 -65.98
CA GLU A 552 -6.64 5.04 -67.08
C GLU A 552 -6.83 6.46 -66.53
N HIS A 553 -5.98 7.39 -66.95
CA HIS A 553 -6.06 8.80 -66.55
C HIS A 553 -6.69 9.63 -67.66
N ASN A 554 -7.90 10.14 -67.42
CA ASN A 554 -8.63 11.00 -68.36
C ASN A 554 -8.80 12.41 -67.81
N ARG A 555 -9.13 13.38 -68.68
CA ARG A 555 -9.33 14.80 -68.30
C ARG A 555 -10.43 15.04 -67.23
N LYS A 556 -11.23 14.03 -66.89
CA LYS A 556 -12.28 14.07 -65.86
C LYS A 556 -11.91 13.32 -64.56
N GLY A 557 -10.73 12.69 -64.46
CA GLY A 557 -10.26 11.98 -63.28
C GLY A 557 -9.52 10.66 -63.58
N ILE A 558 -9.06 10.00 -62.52
CA ILE A 558 -8.44 8.67 -62.57
C ILE A 558 -9.55 7.60 -62.54
N THR A 559 -9.58 6.71 -63.53
CA THR A 559 -10.47 5.54 -63.57
C THR A 559 -9.63 4.29 -63.32
N VAL A 560 -9.95 3.54 -62.26
CA VAL A 560 -9.27 2.28 -61.92
C VAL A 560 -10.21 1.13 -62.26
N LYS A 561 -9.80 0.22 -63.17
CA LYS A 561 -10.54 -1.00 -63.53
C LYS A 561 -9.77 -2.23 -63.05
N LEU A 562 -10.47 -3.17 -62.42
CA LEU A 562 -9.90 -4.49 -62.08
C LEU A 562 -10.13 -5.42 -63.28
N LYS A 563 -9.06 -5.97 -63.85
CA LYS A 563 -9.12 -7.09 -64.81
C LYS A 563 -8.90 -8.37 -64.03
N GLU A 564 -9.93 -9.21 -63.92
CA GLU A 564 -9.78 -10.58 -63.42
C GLU A 564 -9.03 -11.42 -64.46
N ALA A 565 -8.25 -12.42 -64.02
CA ALA A 565 -7.60 -13.35 -64.94
C ALA A 565 -8.68 -14.18 -65.66
N GLU A 566 -8.52 -14.35 -66.97
CA GLU A 566 -9.38 -15.24 -67.75
C GLU A 566 -9.37 -16.63 -67.09
N LYS A 567 -10.55 -17.14 -66.75
CA LYS A 567 -10.69 -18.54 -66.36
C LYS A 567 -10.37 -19.35 -67.61
N GLU A 568 -9.28 -20.11 -67.59
CA GLU A 568 -9.13 -21.25 -68.49
C GLU A 568 -10.31 -22.18 -68.18
N ASP A 569 -11.34 -22.14 -69.01
CA ASP A 569 -12.36 -23.17 -69.08
C ASP A 569 -11.66 -24.43 -69.65
N ASP A 570 -11.58 -25.50 -68.84
CA ASP A 570 -11.04 -26.83 -69.22
C ASP A 570 -11.64 -27.37 -70.53
#